data_AF-X1C6B9-F1
#
_entry.id   AF-X1C6B9-F1
#
_cell.length_a   1.000
_cell.length_b   1.000
_cell.length_c   1.000
_cell.angle_alpha   90.00
_cell.angle_beta   90.00
_cell.angle_gamma   90.00
#
_symmetry.space_group_name_H-M   'P 1'
#
loop_
_entity.id
_entity.type
_entity.pdbx_description
1 polymer ?
#
loop_
_entity_poly.entity_id
_entity_poly.type
_entity_poly.pdbx_seq_one_letter_code
_entity_poly.pdbx_strand_id
1 'polypeptide(L)'
;VHKLSNIQVGEIFELANIDGPGIIRHIWMTFSNRTPENLRGYIIRIFWDGLENPSVESPIGDFFGLMHGRVGHYSTPYLGVSEGKGFNCFFVFYMEQVG
;
A
#
# COMPACT_ATOMS: atom_id res chain seq x y z
N VAL A 1 -0.12 -9.60 -10.87
CA VAL A 1 -1.21 -8.67 -10.50
C VAL A 1 -2.15 -9.43 -9.58
N HIS A 2 -2.21 -9.10 -8.30
CA HIS A 2 -3.17 -9.70 -7.37
C HIS A 2 -4.52 -9.03 -7.56
N LYS A 3 -5.57 -9.81 -7.78
CA LYS A 3 -6.95 -9.31 -7.79
C LYS A 3 -7.61 -9.77 -6.49
N LEU A 4 -7.94 -8.82 -5.64
CA LEU A 4 -8.66 -9.07 -4.40
C LEU A 4 -10.14 -8.76 -4.59
N SER A 5 -10.99 -9.64 -4.08
CA SER A 5 -12.44 -9.46 -4.05
C SER A 5 -12.97 -9.92 -2.71
N ASN A 6 -13.88 -9.13 -2.13
CA ASN A 6 -14.63 -9.47 -0.92
C ASN A 6 -13.75 -9.72 0.32
N ILE A 7 -12.77 -8.84 0.60
CA ILE A 7 -12.05 -8.85 1.89
C ILE A 7 -13.04 -8.58 3.01
N GLN A 8 -13.18 -9.52 3.94
CA GLN A 8 -14.06 -9.41 5.10
C GLN A 8 -13.46 -8.51 6.18
N VAL A 9 -14.30 -8.04 7.10
CA VAL A 9 -13.84 -7.24 8.25
C VAL A 9 -12.88 -8.08 9.09
N GLY A 10 -11.67 -7.55 9.30
CA GLY A 10 -10.62 -8.22 10.08
C GLY A 10 -9.83 -9.28 9.30
N GLU A 11 -10.19 -9.55 8.04
CA GLU A 11 -9.42 -10.47 7.20
C GLU A 11 -8.06 -9.85 6.84
N ILE A 12 -7.01 -10.67 6.96
CA ILE A 12 -5.64 -10.32 6.58
C ILE A 12 -5.33 -11.06 5.29
N PHE A 13 -4.86 -10.33 4.29
CA PHE A 13 -4.41 -10.88 3.02
C PHE A 13 -2.93 -10.56 2.80
N GLU A 14 -2.12 -11.58 2.58
CA GLU A 14 -0.71 -11.41 2.23
C GLU A 14 -0.59 -11.05 0.74
N LEU A 15 -0.21 -9.80 0.46
CA LEU A 15 -0.03 -9.31 -0.91
C LEU A 15 1.26 -9.82 -1.55
N ALA A 16 2.32 -9.95 -0.75
CA ALA A 16 3.63 -10.41 -1.18
C ALA A 16 4.42 -10.91 0.03
N ASN A 17 5.16 -12.00 -0.18
CA ASN A 17 6.20 -12.49 0.71
C ASN A 17 7.45 -12.69 -0.15
N ILE A 18 8.49 -11.91 0.12
CA ILE A 18 9.66 -11.80 -0.75
C ILE A 18 10.89 -12.13 0.09
N ASP A 19 11.55 -13.23 -0.26
CA ASP A 19 12.79 -13.65 0.39
C ASP A 19 14.03 -13.04 -0.27
N GLY A 20 15.02 -12.74 0.56
CA GLY A 20 16.35 -12.30 0.14
C GLY A 20 16.47 -10.79 -0.12
N PRO A 21 17.69 -10.33 -0.43
CA PRO A 21 17.97 -8.92 -0.58
C PRO A 21 17.31 -8.36 -1.85
N GLY A 22 16.80 -7.13 -1.77
CA GLY A 22 16.08 -6.55 -2.89
C GLY A 22 15.70 -5.09 -2.70
N ILE A 23 15.05 -4.54 -3.72
CA ILE A 23 14.57 -3.16 -3.72
C ILE A 23 13.15 -3.11 -4.29
N ILE A 24 12.20 -2.67 -3.49
CA ILE A 24 10.86 -2.29 -3.96
C ILE A 24 10.98 -0.86 -4.50
N ARG A 25 10.81 -0.71 -5.81
CA ARG A 25 10.93 0.57 -6.52
C ARG A 25 9.60 1.25 -6.83
N HIS A 26 8.51 0.49 -6.79
CA HIS A 26 7.19 0.96 -7.18
C HIS A 26 6.11 0.05 -6.58
N ILE A 27 5.17 0.66 -5.87
CA ILE A 27 3.93 0.03 -5.42
C ILE A 27 2.78 0.71 -6.17
N TRP A 28 1.99 -0.11 -6.86
CA TRP A 28 0.81 0.35 -7.59
C TRP A 28 -0.42 -0.44 -7.18
N MET A 29 -1.51 0.27 -6.89
CA MET A 29 -2.79 -0.33 -6.52
C MET A 29 -3.98 0.41 -7.11
N THR A 30 -5.08 -0.32 -7.27
CA THR A 30 -6.39 0.23 -7.67
C THR A 30 -7.47 -0.32 -6.77
N PHE A 31 -8.43 0.52 -6.44
CA PHE A 31 -9.57 0.16 -5.58
C PHE A 31 -10.87 0.35 -6.36
N SER A 32 -11.77 -0.64 -6.28
CA SER A 32 -13.10 -0.57 -6.91
C SER A 32 -14.00 0.43 -6.18
N ASN A 33 -14.01 0.38 -4.85
CA ASN A 33 -14.69 1.35 -3.99
C ASN A 33 -13.67 2.29 -3.34
N ARG A 34 -13.89 3.59 -3.49
CA ARG A 34 -12.95 4.66 -3.11
C ARG A 34 -13.59 5.69 -2.17
N THR A 35 -14.63 5.31 -1.44
CA THR A 35 -15.18 6.18 -0.40
C THR A 35 -14.16 6.43 0.70
N PRO A 36 -14.22 7.56 1.42
CA PRO A 36 -13.31 7.84 2.53
C PRO A 36 -13.27 6.75 3.60
N GLU A 37 -14.41 6.10 3.85
CA GLU A 37 -14.56 5.03 4.83
C GLU A 37 -13.76 3.80 4.40
N ASN A 38 -13.83 3.41 3.12
CA ASN A 38 -13.10 2.25 2.62
C ASN A 38 -11.59 2.53 2.54
N LEU A 39 -11.19 3.70 2.05
CA LEU A 39 -9.78 4.07 1.97
C LEU A 39 -9.11 4.22 3.34
N ARG A 40 -9.89 4.49 4.40
CA ARG A 40 -9.38 4.45 5.78
C ARG A 40 -9.62 3.11 6.50
N GLY A 41 -10.43 2.23 5.93
CA GLY A 41 -10.75 0.92 6.49
C GLY A 41 -9.77 -0.17 6.08
N TYR A 42 -9.17 -0.08 4.90
CA TYR A 42 -8.07 -0.97 4.51
C TYR A 42 -6.76 -0.51 5.14
N ILE A 43 -6.06 -1.39 5.84
CA ILE A 43 -4.76 -1.12 6.46
C ILE A 43 -3.68 -1.86 5.68
N ILE A 44 -2.68 -1.13 5.17
CA ILE A 44 -1.45 -1.75 4.66
C ILE A 44 -0.48 -1.95 5.81
N ARG A 45 0.10 -3.14 5.86
CA ARG A 45 1.20 -3.48 6.75
C ARG A 45 2.37 -3.96 5.93
N ILE A 46 3.55 -3.46 6.26
CA ILE A 46 4.80 -3.92 5.64
C ILE A 46 5.77 -4.28 6.74
N PHE A 47 6.28 -5.49 6.64
CA PHE A 47 7.23 -6.08 7.57
C PHE A 47 8.56 -6.22 6.84
N TRP A 48 9.61 -5.70 7.45
CA TRP A 48 10.96 -5.85 6.94
C TRP A 48 11.70 -6.85 7.79
N ASP A 49 12.62 -7.60 7.18
CA ASP A 49 13.69 -8.27 7.90
C ASP A 49 13.20 -9.20 9.04
N GLY A 50 12.07 -9.86 8.84
CA GLY A 50 11.48 -10.80 9.80
C GLY A 50 10.99 -10.16 11.12
N LEU A 51 10.86 -8.83 11.19
CA LEU A 51 10.36 -8.16 12.39
C LEU A 51 8.92 -8.55 12.70
N GLU A 52 8.63 -8.81 13.97
CA GLU A 52 7.26 -9.14 14.44
C GLU A 52 6.30 -7.95 14.30
N ASN A 53 6.82 -6.72 14.44
CA ASN A 53 6.03 -5.51 14.32
C ASN A 53 6.16 -4.90 12.91
N PRO A 54 5.06 -4.40 12.31
CA PRO A 54 5.13 -3.78 11.00
C PRO A 54 5.93 -2.48 11.08
N SER A 55 6.87 -2.31 10.15
CA SER A 55 7.64 -1.06 10.02
C SER A 55 6.84 0.04 9.32
N VAL A 56 5.86 -0.36 8.51
CA VAL A 56 4.85 0.53 7.95
C VAL A 56 3.48 -0.02 8.30
N GLU A 57 2.67 0.76 9.01
CA GLU A 57 1.26 0.48 9.24
C GLU A 57 0.46 1.77 9.02
N SER A 58 -0.46 1.74 8.05
CA SER A 58 -1.22 2.94 7.69
C SER A 58 -2.52 2.58 6.98
N PRO A 59 -3.59 3.39 7.12
CA PRO A 59 -4.71 3.28 6.21
C PRO A 59 -4.28 3.49 4.76
N ILE A 60 -4.89 2.76 3.83
CA ILE A 60 -4.39 2.69 2.45
C ILE A 60 -4.46 4.04 1.74
N GLY A 61 -5.49 4.84 2.00
CA GLY A 61 -5.58 6.19 1.45
C GLY A 61 -4.43 7.08 1.94
N ASP A 62 -4.12 7.01 3.23
CA ASP A 62 -3.13 7.85 3.89
C ASP A 62 -1.71 7.49 3.42
N PHE A 63 -1.42 6.19 3.24
CA PHE A 63 -0.18 5.71 2.62
C PHE A 63 0.09 6.34 1.25
N PHE A 64 -0.97 6.54 0.44
CA PHE A 64 -0.90 7.24 -0.84
C PHE A 64 -1.26 8.73 -0.73
N GLY A 65 -1.03 9.39 0.41
CA GLY A 65 -1.17 10.84 0.55
C GLY A 65 -2.60 11.38 0.49
N LEU A 66 -3.62 10.54 0.62
CA LEU A 66 -5.04 10.91 0.62
C LEU A 66 -5.62 10.89 2.04
N MET A 67 -5.06 11.69 2.95
CA MET A 67 -5.30 11.66 4.41
C MET A 67 -6.76 11.81 4.85
N HIS A 68 -7.64 12.32 3.99
CA HIS A 68 -9.08 12.43 4.27
C HIS A 68 -9.94 11.51 3.41
N GLY A 69 -9.32 10.56 2.69
CA GLY A 69 -10.00 9.64 1.79
C GLY A 69 -10.68 10.32 0.60
N ARG A 70 -10.39 11.60 0.36
CA ARG A 70 -10.91 12.37 -0.76
C ARG A 70 -10.02 12.13 -1.97
N VAL A 71 -10.48 11.28 -2.87
CA VAL A 71 -9.71 10.95 -4.07
C VAL A 71 -9.76 12.11 -5.06
N GLY A 72 -8.59 12.58 -5.45
CA GLY A 72 -8.39 13.54 -6.53
C GLY A 72 -7.16 13.15 -7.34
N HIS A 73 -7.05 13.69 -8.56
CA HIS A 73 -5.83 13.55 -9.33
C HIS A 73 -4.74 14.43 -8.71
N TYR A 74 -3.58 13.85 -8.47
CA TYR A 74 -2.39 14.60 -8.11
C TYR A 74 -1.15 13.80 -8.51
N SER A 75 -0.02 14.49 -8.67
CA SER A 75 1.25 13.89 -9.06
C SER A 75 2.40 14.57 -8.35
N THR A 76 3.26 13.78 -7.72
CA THR A 76 4.53 14.21 -7.11
C THR A 76 5.63 13.23 -7.54
N PRO A 77 6.91 13.51 -7.26
CA PRO A 77 7.99 12.55 -7.55
C PRO A 77 7.87 11.21 -6.83
N TYR A 78 7.23 11.18 -5.65
CA TYR A 78 7.19 9.98 -4.80
C TYR A 78 5.81 9.34 -4.70
N LEU A 79 4.74 10.12 -4.73
CA LEU A 79 3.36 9.65 -4.65
C LEU A 79 2.51 10.27 -5.76
N GLY A 80 1.47 9.56 -6.20
CA GLY A 80 0.54 10.12 -7.16
C GLY A 80 -0.69 9.27 -7.37
N VAL A 81 -1.80 9.94 -7.71
CA VAL A 81 -3.05 9.28 -8.07
C VAL A 81 -3.44 9.69 -9.49
N SER A 82 -3.26 8.77 -10.43
CA SER A 82 -3.58 8.98 -11.84
C SER A 82 -5.09 8.85 -12.07
N GLU A 83 -5.70 9.89 -12.64
CA GLU A 83 -7.16 9.96 -12.94
C GLU A 83 -8.08 9.62 -11.76
N GLY A 84 -7.61 9.77 -10.51
CA GLY A 84 -8.38 9.34 -9.33
C GLY A 84 -8.54 7.82 -9.20
N LYS A 85 -7.75 7.01 -9.92
CA LYS A 85 -7.93 5.55 -10.00
C LYS A 85 -6.66 4.74 -9.71
N GLY A 86 -5.52 5.18 -10.23
CA GLY A 86 -4.24 4.48 -10.09
C GLY A 86 -3.40 5.10 -8.99
N PHE A 87 -3.24 4.40 -7.87
CA PHE A 87 -2.52 4.86 -6.70
C PHE A 87 -1.07 4.39 -6.81
N ASN A 88 -0.14 5.34 -6.80
CA ASN A 88 1.28 5.10 -7.06
C ASN A 88 2.13 5.55 -5.87
N CYS A 89 3.10 4.72 -5.52
CA CYS A 89 4.16 5.03 -4.58
C CYS A 89 5.51 4.60 -5.20
N PHE A 90 6.39 5.58 -5.36
CA PHE A 90 7.74 5.46 -5.93
C PHE A 90 8.82 5.64 -4.85
N PHE A 91 8.46 5.60 -3.57
CA PHE A 91 9.46 5.46 -2.52
C PHE A 91 10.23 4.16 -2.73
N VAL A 92 11.53 4.24 -2.53
CA VAL A 92 12.45 3.12 -2.66
C VAL A 92 12.60 2.48 -1.29
N PHE A 93 12.21 1.21 -1.18
CA PHE A 93 12.40 0.42 0.03
C PHE A 93 13.45 -0.64 -0.23
N TYR A 94 14.54 -0.59 0.53
CA TYR A 94 15.60 -1.59 0.51
C TYR A 94 15.22 -2.72 1.47
N MET A 95 15.42 -3.95 1.04
CA MET A 95 15.22 -5.16 1.83
C MET A 95 16.58 -5.84 2.00
N GLU A 96 16.93 -6.17 3.23
CA GLU A 96 18.17 -6.86 3.55
C GLU A 96 17.88 -8.33 3.84
N GLN A 97 18.92 -9.15 3.79
CA GLN A 97 18.81 -10.52 4.25
C GLN A 97 19.15 -10.55 5.74
N VAL A 98 18.18 -10.90 6.59
CA VAL A 98 18.50 -11.33 7.94
C VAL A 98 18.99 -12.76 7.84
N GLY A 99 20.28 -12.96 8.12
CA GLY A 99 20.93 -14.27 8.16
C GLY A 99 20.58 -15.07 9.39
#